data_AF-A0AAV4DE74-F1
#
_entry.id   AF-A0AAV4DE74-F1
#
_cell.length_a   1.000
_cell.length_b   1.000
_cell.length_c   1.000
_cell.angle_alpha   90.00
_cell.angle_beta   90.00
_cell.angle_gamma   90.00
#
_symmetry.space_group_name_H-M   'P 1'
#
loop_
_entity.id
_entity.type
_entity.pdbx_description
1 polymer ?
#
loop_
_entity_poly.entity_id
_entity_poly.type
_entity_poly.pdbx_seq_one_letter_code
_entity_poly.pdbx_strand_id
1 'polypeptide(L)'
;PLDRSEYGTGAVDSVGYRVFWRIKDTNAINGQWSERTVQGAGTNHISDFVGEDKYFLPYETKVQAFNDKGFGPNSTVAEVYSAEALPVGVPQNVNTNTYNSTAIEVFWDPVPQTREDAGGIILGYQINYWNQEDDPSTASFIKYYGQVDYGLVIGLDVDVNMIIDVQVYNSA
;
A
#
# COMPACT_ATOMS: atom_id res chain seq x y z
N PRO A 1 3.45 38.41 21.30
CA PRO A 1 2.06 38.04 20.91
C PRO A 1 1.63 38.93 19.74
N LEU A 2 1.19 38.33 18.64
CA LEU A 2 0.73 39.07 17.45
C LEU A 2 -0.62 39.76 17.76
N ASP A 3 -0.94 40.83 17.04
CA ASP A 3 -2.20 41.57 17.24
C ASP A 3 -3.38 40.79 16.66
N ARG A 4 -4.57 40.87 17.28
CA ARG A 4 -5.79 40.15 16.87
C ARG A 4 -6.16 40.41 15.40
N SER A 5 -5.76 41.57 14.87
CA SER A 5 -5.93 41.99 13.48
C SER A 5 -5.04 41.22 12.47
N GLU A 6 -3.98 40.57 12.94
CA GLU A 6 -3.05 39.75 12.16
C GLU A 6 -3.51 38.29 12.00
N TYR A 7 -4.54 37.86 12.75
CA TYR A 7 -5.03 36.47 12.74
C TYR A 7 -6.03 36.14 11.63
N GLY A 8 -6.31 37.07 10.72
CA GLY A 8 -7.32 36.89 9.67
C GLY A 8 -8.74 37.07 10.20
N THR A 9 -9.62 37.61 9.36
CA THR A 9 -10.97 38.03 9.75
C THR A 9 -11.95 36.85 9.70
N GLY A 10 -12.06 36.11 10.80
CA GLY A 10 -13.31 35.47 11.28
C GLY A 10 -14.05 34.42 10.41
N ALA A 11 -13.72 34.22 9.14
CA ALA A 11 -14.32 33.19 8.31
C ALA A 11 -13.47 31.91 8.41
N VAL A 12 -14.06 30.82 8.93
CA VAL A 12 -13.41 29.51 9.04
C VAL A 12 -12.94 28.99 7.67
N ASP A 13 -13.54 29.51 6.60
CA ASP A 13 -13.26 29.16 5.20
C ASP A 13 -12.05 29.89 4.60
N SER A 14 -11.39 30.78 5.35
CA SER A 14 -10.23 31.51 4.82
C SER A 14 -8.87 30.92 5.18
N VAL A 15 -8.82 29.95 6.09
CA VAL A 15 -7.59 29.27 6.48
C VAL A 15 -7.53 27.90 5.81
N GLY A 16 -6.39 27.60 5.19
CA GLY A 16 -6.17 26.32 4.54
C GLY A 16 -4.70 25.99 4.36
N TYR A 17 -4.46 24.95 3.58
CA TYR A 17 -3.14 24.43 3.28
C TYR A 17 -2.97 24.26 1.77
N ARG A 18 -1.77 24.59 1.27
CA ARG A 18 -1.27 24.15 -0.02
C ARG A 18 -0.32 22.99 0.21
N VAL A 19 -0.62 21.87 -0.42
CA VAL A 19 0.23 20.68 -0.39
C VAL A 19 0.91 20.59 -1.74
N PHE A 20 2.23 20.44 -1.71
CA PHE A 20 3.06 20.30 -2.89
C PHE A 20 3.64 18.89 -2.94
N TRP A 21 3.74 18.31 -4.13
CA TRP A 21 4.43 17.04 -4.33
C TRP A 21 5.14 16.98 -5.67
N ARG A 22 6.19 16.17 -5.75
CA ARG A 22 6.85 15.80 -7.00
C ARG A 22 7.53 14.44 -6.85
N ILE A 23 7.67 13.71 -7.96
CA ILE A 23 8.47 12.48 -7.97
C ILE A 23 9.90 12.84 -7.55
N LYS A 24 10.48 12.05 -6.65
CA LYS A 24 11.87 12.20 -6.23
C LYS A 24 12.77 11.72 -7.36
N ASP A 25 13.13 12.64 -8.25
CA ASP A 25 14.08 12.38 -9.32
C ASP A 25 15.50 12.77 -8.86
N THR A 26 16.39 11.78 -8.75
CA THR A 26 17.79 11.98 -8.37
C THR A 26 18.59 12.80 -9.38
N ASN A 27 18.09 12.96 -10.61
CA ASN A 27 18.78 13.66 -11.71
C ASN A 27 18.18 15.05 -12.00
N ALA A 28 16.95 15.33 -11.56
CA ALA A 28 16.31 16.62 -11.76
C ALA A 28 16.44 17.50 -10.51
N ILE A 29 17.51 18.30 -10.46
CA ILE A 29 17.83 19.20 -9.34
C ILE A 29 16.68 20.17 -9.02
N ASN A 30 15.75 20.43 -9.95
CA ASN A 30 14.58 21.29 -9.73
C ASN A 30 13.35 20.83 -10.53
N GLY A 31 12.88 19.60 -10.31
CA GLY A 31 11.58 19.15 -10.85
C GLY A 31 10.44 20.09 -10.42
N GLN A 32 9.49 20.36 -11.34
CA GLN A 32 8.32 21.18 -11.04
C GLN A 32 7.44 20.51 -9.97
N TRP A 33 6.96 21.31 -9.02
CA TRP A 33 6.03 20.87 -7.98
C TRP A 33 4.61 20.88 -8.52
N SER A 34 3.91 19.76 -8.34
CA SER A 34 2.45 19.75 -8.38
C SER A 34 1.92 20.32 -7.07
N GLU A 35 0.74 20.95 -7.10
CA GLU A 35 0.14 21.52 -5.90
C GLU A 35 -1.38 21.28 -5.84
N ARG A 36 -1.90 21.19 -4.62
CA ARG A 36 -3.33 21.22 -4.34
C ARG A 36 -3.62 22.08 -3.13
N THR A 37 -4.68 22.88 -3.24
CA THR A 37 -5.18 23.71 -2.17
C THR A 37 -6.33 23.02 -1.47
N VAL A 38 -6.30 22.98 -0.14
CA VAL A 38 -7.36 22.44 0.70
C VAL A 38 -7.76 23.50 1.72
N GLN A 39 -9.07 23.76 1.82
CA GLN A 39 -9.63 24.70 2.78
C GLN A 39 -9.95 23.99 4.10
N GLY A 40 -9.88 24.73 5.19
CA GLY A 40 -10.23 24.27 6.52
C GLY A 40 -9.01 24.07 7.41
N ALA A 41 -8.97 24.84 8.50
CA ALA A 41 -7.91 24.82 9.51
C ALA A 41 -7.76 23.46 10.23
N GLY A 42 -8.80 22.60 10.20
CA GLY A 42 -8.78 21.27 10.82
C GLY A 42 -8.26 20.14 9.92
N THR A 43 -7.88 20.44 8.67
CA THR A 43 -7.43 19.41 7.72
C THR A 43 -6.12 18.79 8.18
N ASN A 44 -6.12 17.48 8.41
CA ASN A 44 -4.94 16.72 8.86
C ASN A 44 -4.48 15.63 7.88
N HIS A 45 -5.22 15.39 6.79
CA HIS A 45 -4.85 14.43 5.75
C HIS A 45 -5.36 14.89 4.38
N ILE A 46 -4.65 14.48 3.32
CA ILE A 46 -5.05 14.65 1.93
C ILE A 46 -4.61 13.42 1.15
N SER A 47 -5.44 12.99 0.20
CA SER A 47 -5.08 11.99 -0.80
C SER A 47 -5.35 12.56 -2.18
N ASP A 48 -4.40 12.37 -3.08
CA ASP A 48 -4.51 12.81 -4.47
C ASP A 48 -4.05 11.71 -5.42
N PHE A 49 -4.63 11.70 -6.61
CA PHE A 49 -4.32 10.74 -7.64
C PHE A 49 -3.16 11.24 -8.50
N VAL A 50 -2.05 10.52 -8.46
CA VAL A 50 -0.81 10.89 -9.16
C VAL A 50 -0.61 10.17 -10.51
N GLY A 51 -1.53 9.30 -10.89
CA GLY A 51 -1.49 8.48 -12.10
C GLY A 51 -1.46 6.98 -11.81
N GLU A 52 -2.04 6.17 -12.71
CA GLU A 52 -2.13 4.70 -12.55
C GLU A 52 -0.74 4.04 -12.55
N ASP A 53 0.20 4.59 -13.32
CA ASP A 53 1.56 4.08 -13.46
C ASP A 53 2.51 4.60 -12.38
N LYS A 54 2.03 5.36 -11.39
CA LYS A 54 2.84 6.03 -10.36
C LYS A 54 2.72 5.39 -8.98
N TYR A 55 2.44 4.09 -8.92
CA TYR A 55 2.42 3.32 -7.67
C TYR A 55 3.84 3.03 -7.15
N PHE A 56 3.96 2.92 -5.82
CA PHE A 56 5.19 2.59 -5.09
C PHE A 56 6.44 3.38 -5.56
N LEU A 57 6.29 4.69 -5.74
CA LEU A 57 7.39 5.60 -6.10
C LEU A 57 7.68 6.57 -4.96
N PRO A 58 8.94 6.96 -4.75
CA PRO A 58 9.29 7.99 -3.80
C PRO A 58 8.89 9.38 -4.33
N TYR A 59 8.25 10.15 -3.48
CA TYR A 59 7.84 11.52 -3.70
C TYR A 59 8.46 12.42 -2.63
N GLU A 60 8.81 13.63 -3.04
CA GLU A 60 9.05 14.72 -2.12
C GLU A 60 7.76 15.50 -1.92
N THR A 61 7.46 15.88 -0.68
CA THR A 61 6.29 16.69 -0.32
C THR A 61 6.63 17.82 0.65
N LYS A 62 5.88 18.91 0.58
CA LYS A 62 5.93 20.01 1.55
C LYS A 62 4.54 20.65 1.66
N VAL A 63 4.27 21.28 2.78
CA VAL A 63 2.99 21.93 3.08
C VAL A 63 3.20 23.39 3.41
N GLN A 64 2.28 24.25 2.97
CA GLN A 64 2.27 25.67 3.25
C GLN A 64 0.90 26.11 3.73
N ALA A 65 0.82 26.63 4.95
CA ALA A 65 -0.41 27.21 5.46
C ALA A 65 -0.70 28.56 4.76
N PHE A 66 -1.97 28.91 4.60
CA PHE A 66 -2.38 30.23 4.12
C PHE A 66 -3.63 30.72 4.84
N ASN A 67 -3.81 32.04 4.82
CA ASN A 67 -5.04 32.70 5.25
C ASN A 67 -5.37 33.89 4.31
N ASP A 68 -6.41 34.66 4.64
CA ASP A 68 -6.78 35.89 3.89
C ASP A 68 -5.64 36.93 3.76
N LYS A 69 -4.62 36.87 4.63
CA LYS A 69 -3.47 37.79 4.59
C LYS A 69 -2.37 37.29 3.66
N GLY A 70 -2.39 36.02 3.29
CA GLY A 70 -1.45 35.43 2.33
C GLY A 70 -0.90 34.09 2.79
N PHE A 71 0.25 33.74 2.23
CA PHE A 71 0.90 32.44 2.42
C PHE A 71 1.95 32.50 3.53
N GLY A 72 1.93 31.51 4.41
CA GLY A 72 2.98 31.27 5.39
C GLY A 72 4.24 30.65 4.78
N PRO A 73 5.25 30.31 5.60
CA PRO A 73 6.43 29.58 5.15
C PRO A 73 6.08 28.14 4.74
N ASN A 74 6.89 27.58 3.83
CA ASN A 74 6.84 26.14 3.55
C ASN A 74 7.37 25.34 4.75
N SER A 75 6.82 24.15 4.96
CA SER A 75 7.44 23.13 5.80
C SER A 75 8.78 22.67 5.22
N THR A 76 9.53 21.90 6.02
CA THR A 76 10.62 21.08 5.48
C THR A 76 10.07 20.10 4.45
N VAL A 77 10.90 19.76 3.46
CA VAL A 77 10.59 18.71 2.49
C VAL A 77 10.65 17.36 3.20
N ALA A 78 9.61 16.57 3.06
CA ALA A 78 9.53 15.19 3.53
C ALA A 78 9.48 14.22 2.34
N GLU A 79 10.01 13.03 2.53
CA GLU A 79 9.93 11.94 1.56
C GLU A 79 8.81 10.99 1.95
N VAL A 80 7.96 10.65 0.98
CA VAL A 80 6.83 9.75 1.14
C VAL A 80 6.75 8.81 -0.06
N TYR A 81 6.16 7.63 0.12
CA TYR A 81 5.85 6.75 -1.01
C TYR A 81 4.41 6.94 -1.45
N SER A 82 4.16 6.87 -2.76
CA SER A 82 2.80 6.70 -3.26
C SER A 82 2.24 5.34 -2.87
N ALA A 83 0.91 5.19 -2.97
CA ALA A 83 0.23 3.93 -2.67
C ALA A 83 0.82 2.76 -3.47
N GLU A 84 0.77 1.57 -2.86
CA GLU A 84 1.10 0.33 -3.54
C GLU A 84 -0.02 -0.05 -4.52
N ALA A 85 0.35 -0.80 -5.56
CA ALA A 85 -0.59 -1.49 -6.43
C ALA A 85 -0.76 -2.93 -5.95
N LEU A 86 -1.85 -3.58 -6.31
CA LEU A 86 -2.02 -5.01 -6.06
C LEU A 86 -0.84 -5.79 -6.68
N PRO A 87 -0.29 -6.82 -6.01
CA PRO A 87 0.68 -7.70 -6.63
C PRO A 87 0.07 -8.35 -7.87
N VAL A 88 0.79 -8.31 -8.99
CA VAL A 88 0.40 -8.98 -10.24
C VAL A 88 1.23 -10.24 -10.49
N GLY A 89 2.40 -10.33 -9.84
CA GLY A 89 3.21 -11.52 -9.80
C GLY A 89 2.51 -12.63 -9.02
N VAL A 90 2.66 -13.85 -9.51
CA VAL A 90 2.03 -15.05 -8.95
C VAL A 90 3.10 -16.04 -8.51
N PRO A 91 2.96 -16.69 -7.33
CA PRO A 91 3.84 -17.78 -6.92
C PRO A 91 3.89 -18.86 -8.01
N GLN A 92 5.10 -19.29 -8.37
CA GLN A 92 5.29 -20.33 -9.40
C GLN A 92 5.57 -21.68 -8.76
N ASN A 93 5.47 -22.76 -9.53
CA ASN A 93 5.83 -24.10 -9.08
C ASN A 93 5.17 -24.50 -7.74
N VAL A 94 3.88 -24.19 -7.58
CA VAL A 94 3.12 -24.59 -6.40
C VAL A 94 3.01 -26.11 -6.37
N ASN A 95 3.63 -26.71 -5.36
CA ASN A 95 3.68 -28.15 -5.15
C ASN A 95 3.26 -28.47 -3.72
N THR A 96 2.84 -29.71 -3.50
CA THR A 96 2.37 -30.18 -2.21
C THR A 96 3.01 -31.51 -1.85
N ASN A 97 3.32 -31.69 -0.58
CA ASN A 97 3.74 -32.96 0.00
C ASN A 97 2.83 -33.30 1.16
N THR A 98 2.29 -34.53 1.17
CA THR A 98 1.49 -35.01 2.30
C THR A 98 2.38 -35.10 3.54
N TYR A 99 2.00 -34.38 4.60
CA TYR A 99 2.71 -34.46 5.88
C TYR A 99 2.10 -35.56 6.76
N ASN A 100 0.76 -35.58 6.91
CA ASN A 100 -0.02 -36.66 7.51
C ASN A 100 -1.48 -36.63 7.02
N SER A 101 -2.37 -37.43 7.63
CA SER A 101 -3.79 -37.52 7.22
C SER A 101 -4.58 -36.21 7.35
N THR A 102 -4.10 -35.25 8.16
CA THR A 102 -4.80 -33.99 8.46
C THR A 102 -3.93 -32.75 8.19
N ALA A 103 -2.79 -32.92 7.52
CA ALA A 103 -1.85 -31.85 7.26
C ALA A 103 -1.06 -32.05 5.96
N ILE A 104 -0.86 -30.96 5.23
CA ILE A 104 -0.15 -30.93 3.95
C ILE A 104 0.87 -29.80 3.98
N GLU A 105 2.06 -30.07 3.49
CA GLU A 105 3.10 -29.08 3.28
C GLU A 105 3.02 -28.55 1.84
N VAL A 106 3.07 -27.23 1.69
CA VAL A 106 2.93 -26.54 0.40
C VAL A 106 4.21 -25.77 0.14
N PHE A 107 4.73 -25.87 -1.07
CA PHE A 107 5.95 -25.22 -1.53
C PHE A 107 5.68 -24.42 -2.79
N TRP A 108 6.37 -23.31 -2.96
CA TRP A 108 6.26 -22.47 -4.15
C TRP A 108 7.53 -21.64 -4.36
N ASP A 109 7.73 -21.18 -5.59
CA ASP A 109 8.73 -20.18 -5.90
C ASP A 109 8.19 -18.79 -5.49
N PRO A 110 8.91 -18.04 -4.63
CA PRO A 110 8.51 -16.71 -4.20
C PRO A 110 8.38 -15.73 -5.37
N VAL A 111 7.41 -14.82 -5.26
CA VAL A 111 7.28 -13.70 -6.18
C VAL A 111 8.51 -12.78 -6.02
N PRO A 112 9.16 -12.37 -7.12
CA PRO A 112 10.25 -11.40 -7.07
C PRO A 112 9.82 -10.09 -6.42
N GLN A 113 10.67 -9.52 -5.56
CA GLN A 113 10.44 -8.22 -4.92
C GLN A 113 10.78 -7.07 -5.88
N THR A 114 10.13 -7.08 -7.05
CA THR A 114 10.23 -6.04 -8.09
C THR A 114 8.97 -5.17 -8.03
N ARG A 115 9.07 -3.94 -8.55
CA ARG A 115 7.91 -3.05 -8.60
C ARG A 115 6.83 -3.65 -9.49
N GLU A 116 7.23 -4.24 -10.61
CA GLU A 116 6.37 -4.81 -11.63
C GLU A 116 5.60 -6.03 -11.12
N ASP A 117 6.22 -6.91 -10.33
CA ASP A 117 5.57 -8.13 -9.85
C ASP A 117 4.86 -7.91 -8.50
N ALA A 118 5.53 -7.25 -7.55
CA ALA A 118 5.00 -7.09 -6.21
C ALA A 118 4.03 -5.91 -6.04
N GLY A 119 4.05 -4.94 -6.96
CA GLY A 119 3.24 -3.71 -6.85
C GLY A 119 3.58 -2.82 -5.65
N GLY A 120 4.56 -3.20 -4.82
CA GLY A 120 4.79 -2.66 -3.49
C GLY A 120 5.73 -3.54 -2.68
N ILE A 121 5.64 -3.50 -1.34
CA ILE A 121 6.40 -4.38 -0.45
C ILE A 121 5.61 -5.66 -0.19
N ILE A 122 6.17 -6.83 -0.52
CA ILE A 122 5.53 -8.11 -0.19
C ILE A 122 5.47 -8.25 1.33
N LEU A 123 4.25 -8.36 1.85
CA LEU A 123 4.00 -8.61 3.27
C LEU A 123 3.95 -10.10 3.57
N GLY A 124 3.58 -10.93 2.59
CA GLY A 124 3.61 -12.38 2.71
C GLY A 124 2.77 -13.12 1.68
N TYR A 125 2.45 -14.36 2.02
CA TYR A 125 1.66 -15.27 1.19
C TYR A 125 0.43 -15.76 1.94
N GLN A 126 -0.66 -15.97 1.23
CA GLN A 126 -1.87 -16.58 1.74
C GLN A 126 -2.11 -17.89 0.99
N ILE A 127 -2.23 -18.98 1.74
CA ILE A 127 -2.61 -20.28 1.19
C ILE A 127 -4.11 -20.42 1.38
N ASN A 128 -4.85 -20.54 0.30
CA ASN A 128 -6.27 -20.86 0.26
C ASN A 128 -6.43 -22.36 0.06
N TYR A 129 -7.37 -22.98 0.76
CA TYR A 129 -7.66 -24.40 0.64
C TYR A 129 -9.15 -24.71 0.83
N TRP A 130 -9.66 -25.65 0.04
CA TRP A 130 -11.04 -26.13 0.10
C TRP A 130 -11.13 -27.58 -0.40
N ASN A 131 -12.21 -28.28 -0.07
CA ASN A 131 -12.46 -29.59 -0.65
C ASN A 131 -12.77 -29.44 -2.13
N GLN A 132 -12.29 -30.36 -2.94
CA GLN A 132 -12.48 -30.33 -4.40
C GLN A 132 -13.97 -30.32 -4.82
N GLU A 133 -14.85 -30.82 -3.97
CA GLU A 133 -16.30 -30.87 -4.20
C GLU A 133 -17.02 -29.58 -3.78
N ASP A 134 -16.36 -28.71 -3.01
CA ASP A 134 -16.93 -27.46 -2.51
C ASP A 134 -16.68 -26.28 -3.47
N ASP A 135 -17.46 -25.21 -3.30
CA ASP A 135 -17.29 -23.97 -4.06
C ASP A 135 -16.02 -23.22 -3.61
N PRO A 136 -15.18 -22.70 -4.52
CA PRO A 136 -13.97 -21.95 -4.15
C PRO A 136 -14.22 -20.76 -3.21
N SER A 137 -15.44 -20.21 -3.19
CA SER A 137 -15.83 -19.14 -2.26
C SER A 137 -15.91 -19.57 -0.79
N THR A 138 -15.96 -20.89 -0.51
CA THR A 138 -15.90 -21.43 0.86
C THR A 138 -14.48 -21.75 1.31
N ALA A 139 -13.46 -21.35 0.53
CA ALA A 139 -12.07 -21.59 0.86
C ALA A 139 -11.69 -20.99 2.22
N SER A 140 -11.07 -21.83 3.04
CA SER A 140 -10.36 -21.38 4.22
C SER A 140 -8.96 -20.91 3.82
N PHE A 141 -8.35 -20.07 4.66
CA PHE A 141 -7.02 -19.56 4.35
C PHE A 141 -6.11 -19.50 5.58
N ILE A 142 -4.81 -19.56 5.33
CA ILE A 142 -3.76 -19.29 6.31
C ILE A 142 -2.75 -18.32 5.71
N LYS A 143 -2.26 -17.38 6.53
CA LYS A 143 -1.27 -16.38 6.12
C LYS A 143 0.11 -16.70 6.68
N TYR A 144 1.09 -16.60 5.80
CA TYR A 144 2.51 -16.62 6.11
C TYR A 144 3.08 -15.22 5.85
N TYR A 145 3.93 -14.75 6.75
CA TYR A 145 4.48 -13.40 6.69
C TYR A 145 5.91 -13.42 6.17
N GLY A 146 6.26 -12.41 5.38
CA GLY A 146 7.57 -12.27 4.74
C GLY A 146 7.71 -13.08 3.45
N GLN A 147 8.90 -13.00 2.85
CA GLN A 147 9.21 -13.65 1.59
C GLN A 147 9.60 -15.11 1.83
N VAL A 148 8.60 -15.96 2.07
CA VAL A 148 8.75 -17.40 2.29
C VAL A 148 8.42 -18.21 1.03
N ASP A 149 8.93 -19.44 0.99
CA ASP A 149 8.81 -20.42 -0.09
C ASP A 149 8.07 -21.72 0.33
N TYR A 150 7.60 -21.79 1.58
CA TYR A 150 6.83 -22.92 2.09
C TYR A 150 5.80 -22.52 3.16
N GLY A 151 4.82 -23.40 3.37
CA GLY A 151 3.84 -23.28 4.44
C GLY A 151 3.16 -24.62 4.76
N LEU A 152 2.72 -24.79 6.01
CA LEU A 152 2.01 -25.97 6.49
C LEU A 152 0.51 -25.68 6.66
N VAL A 153 -0.34 -26.47 6.02
CA VAL A 153 -1.78 -26.44 6.28
C VAL A 153 -2.13 -27.58 7.23
N ILE A 154 -2.81 -27.28 8.33
CA ILE A 154 -3.20 -28.24 9.37
C ILE A 154 -4.70 -28.21 9.61
N GLY A 155 -5.23 -29.29 10.19
CA GLY A 155 -6.66 -29.37 10.52
C GLY A 155 -7.53 -29.71 9.31
N LEU A 156 -6.97 -30.48 8.37
CA LEU A 156 -7.64 -30.92 7.17
C LEU A 156 -8.49 -32.17 7.43
N ASP A 157 -9.57 -32.33 6.66
CA ASP A 157 -10.37 -33.54 6.66
C ASP A 157 -9.62 -34.71 6.01
N VAL A 158 -9.77 -35.90 6.59
CA VAL A 158 -9.09 -37.11 6.13
C VAL A 158 -9.79 -37.70 4.90
N ASP A 159 -9.01 -38.32 4.01
CA ASP A 159 -9.49 -39.03 2.81
C ASP A 159 -10.31 -38.15 1.82
N VAL A 160 -10.08 -36.83 1.84
CA VAL A 160 -10.70 -35.88 0.91
C VAL A 160 -9.65 -35.30 -0.04
N ASN A 161 -10.00 -35.16 -1.31
CA ASN A 161 -9.18 -34.41 -2.26
C ASN A 161 -9.39 -32.91 -2.04
N MET A 162 -8.30 -32.19 -1.83
CA MET A 162 -8.32 -30.74 -1.59
C MET A 162 -7.69 -30.00 -2.76
N ILE A 163 -8.16 -28.78 -2.98
CA ILE A 163 -7.52 -27.82 -3.88
C ILE A 163 -6.77 -26.81 -3.01
N ILE A 164 -5.56 -26.47 -3.46
CA ILE A 164 -4.69 -25.49 -2.81
C ILE A 164 -4.34 -24.41 -3.83
N ASP A 165 -4.46 -23.16 -3.40
CA ASP A 165 -4.09 -21.98 -4.14
C ASP A 165 -3.20 -21.08 -3.26
N VAL A 166 -2.17 -20.49 -3.85
CA VAL A 166 -1.22 -19.62 -3.13
C VAL A 166 -1.21 -18.25 -3.79
N GLN A 167 -1.49 -17.23 -2.99
CA GLN A 167 -1.47 -15.83 -3.44
C GLN A 167 -0.47 -15.02 -2.60
N VAL A 168 0.14 -14.02 -3.23
CA VAL A 168 0.97 -13.04 -2.54
C VAL A 168 0.11 -11.83 -2.15
N TYR A 169 0.45 -11.15 -1.05
CA TYR A 169 -0.22 -9.91 -0.67
C TYR A 169 0.75 -8.84 -0.18
N ASN A 170 0.37 -7.58 -0.38
CA ASN A 170 1.05 -6.40 0.10
C ASN A 170 0.07 -5.51 0.90
N SER A 171 0.31 -4.20 1.01
CA SER A 171 -0.55 -3.29 1.77
C SER A 171 -1.72 -2.66 0.99
N ALA A 172 -1.81 -2.92 -0.32
CA ALA A 172 -2.85 -2.39 -1.20
C ALA A 172 -4.23 -3.05 -1.02
#